data_AF-A0A1H2ZHG5-F1
#
_entry.id   AF-A0A1H2ZHG5-F1
#
_cell.length_a   1.000
_cell.length_b   1.000
_cell.length_c   1.000
_cell.angle_alpha   90.00
_cell.angle_beta   90.00
_cell.angle_gamma   90.00
#
_symmetry.space_group_name_H-M   'P 1'
#
loop_
_entity.id
_entity.type
_entity.pdbx_description
1 polymer ?
#
loop_
_entity_poly.entity_id
_entity_poly.type
_entity_poly.pdbx_seq_one_letter_code
_entity_poly.pdbx_strand_id
1 'polypeptide(L)'
;MPHTSISRRAVLAAGLVPFVAGGLGGPALAEALVPVARRPRPRPALGPEALLARARLGAARLGALAVDLGTGAQVLAHDPQLALPPASTLKTVTALYALDRLGEGHRFATRILRAGDTLILAGGGDPELDSDALATLAADTARAVGDWRPARFAVWEGALPRLAEIAPGQAAQLAYNPAVSGIILNFNRVHLGWRCESACTLSLTARAERAAPRAYGITAATRPGGGAWRVAAEDGTPAERWEVPRAALGASGSRWLPVRRPGLYAGDVFQTLARAAGLPLPAPEMLDALPADAAEIARRDSRPLAAILRGMLEFSTNLTAEVVGLAASGAPDLRASARAMGDWAMRALPDAPADAGGVVFEDHSGLGAGSRISPAALVALLARPDSAARLRPLLNRDPLAEALGREGGGDGAPGRPLVEAKTGTLNFVSNLAGYARGPDGAERAFAVMVADLPRRAATEGQELPEGVLGWTARAKRLQRDVVAAACAGTEQAGVLPTEI
;
A
#
# COMPACT_ATOMS: atom_id res chain seq x y z
N MET A 1 -8.05 14.78 76.55
CA MET A 1 -8.63 13.44 76.75
C MET A 1 -8.62 12.71 75.40
N PRO A 2 -8.32 11.40 75.40
CA PRO A 2 -7.47 10.71 74.42
C PRO A 2 -8.30 9.83 73.45
N HIS A 3 -7.76 9.23 72.39
CA HIS A 3 -6.94 7.99 72.37
C HIS A 3 -6.29 7.82 70.96
N THR A 4 -4.96 7.74 70.79
CA THR A 4 -4.07 6.54 70.80
C THR A 4 -4.48 5.46 69.78
N SER A 5 -3.64 4.90 68.89
CA SER A 5 -2.23 4.51 69.04
C SER A 5 -1.51 4.27 67.69
N ILE A 6 -0.19 4.49 67.70
CA ILE A 6 0.81 3.99 66.72
C ILE A 6 1.73 3.00 67.47
N SER A 7 2.22 1.96 66.78
CA SER A 7 3.32 1.05 67.21
C SER A 7 4.31 0.91 66.03
N ARG A 8 5.53 1.50 66.09
CA ARG A 8 6.85 0.96 66.56
C ARG A 8 7.41 -0.17 65.66
N ARG A 9 8.66 -0.23 65.18
CA ARG A 9 10.00 0.43 65.38
C ARG A 9 10.87 0.00 64.15
N ALA A 10 11.63 0.83 63.41
CA ALA A 10 12.95 1.47 63.68
C ALA A 10 14.04 0.48 64.15
N VAL A 11 15.29 0.46 63.63
CA VAL A 11 16.32 1.51 63.77
C VAL A 11 17.54 1.22 62.87
N LEU A 12 18.12 2.28 62.27
CA LEU A 12 19.48 2.39 61.74
C LEU A 12 20.44 2.85 62.85
N ALA A 13 21.67 2.34 62.90
CA ALA A 13 22.77 3.03 63.57
C ALA A 13 24.12 2.67 62.95
N ALA A 14 24.82 3.71 62.48
CA ALA A 14 26.24 3.69 62.16
C ALA A 14 27.07 4.01 63.42
N GLY A 15 28.25 3.42 63.53
CA GLY A 15 29.23 3.73 64.57
C GLY A 15 30.64 3.31 64.12
N LEU A 16 31.61 4.22 64.30
CA LEU A 16 32.99 4.15 63.84
C LEU A 16 33.92 4.11 65.08
N VAL A 17 35.05 3.35 64.97
CA VAL A 17 36.34 3.44 65.73
C VAL A 17 36.42 2.72 67.11
N PRO A 18 37.58 2.16 67.62
CA PRO A 18 38.96 2.04 67.10
C PRO A 18 39.61 0.62 67.12
N PHE A 19 40.82 0.55 66.53
CA PHE A 19 41.90 -0.45 66.58
C PHE A 19 42.21 -1.12 67.95
N VAL A 20 42.44 -2.44 67.96
CA VAL A 20 43.48 -3.16 68.75
C VAL A 20 43.93 -4.42 67.98
N ALA A 21 45.24 -4.69 67.99
CA ALA A 21 45.94 -5.77 67.29
C ALA A 21 45.90 -7.14 68.02
N GLY A 22 46.09 -8.24 67.27
CA GLY A 22 46.55 -9.52 67.84
C GLY A 22 46.23 -10.79 67.04
N GLY A 23 47.24 -11.39 66.40
CA GLY A 23 47.55 -12.83 66.48
C GLY A 23 46.76 -13.88 65.65
N LEU A 24 47.43 -14.37 64.59
CA LEU A 24 47.63 -15.78 64.18
C LEU A 24 46.42 -16.74 63.94
N GLY A 25 46.29 -17.25 62.69
CA GLY A 25 45.96 -18.68 62.45
C GLY A 25 44.92 -19.06 61.37
N GLY A 26 45.38 -19.27 60.11
CA GLY A 26 44.85 -20.23 59.10
C GLY A 26 43.59 -19.86 58.29
N PRO A 27 43.19 -20.66 57.26
CA PRO A 27 43.93 -21.49 56.31
C PRO A 27 43.84 -20.93 54.86
N ALA A 28 44.49 -21.60 53.91
CA ALA A 28 44.59 -21.24 52.50
C ALA A 28 43.25 -20.94 51.80
N LEU A 29 43.15 -19.77 51.16
CA LEU A 29 42.13 -19.45 50.16
C LEU A 29 42.45 -20.20 48.87
N ALA A 30 41.78 -21.33 48.65
CA ALA A 30 41.62 -21.86 47.31
C ALA A 30 40.65 -20.93 46.55
N GLU A 31 41.16 -20.23 45.53
CA GLU A 31 40.32 -19.55 44.54
C GLU A 31 39.43 -20.60 43.87
N ALA A 32 38.18 -20.65 44.27
CA ALA A 32 37.15 -21.38 43.54
C ALA A 32 36.94 -20.68 42.20
N LEU A 33 37.57 -21.20 41.14
CA LEU A 33 37.21 -20.92 39.76
C LEU A 33 35.74 -21.33 39.56
N VAL A 34 34.83 -20.35 39.66
CA VAL A 34 33.45 -20.52 39.25
C VAL A 34 33.48 -20.82 37.75
N PRO A 35 32.94 -21.95 37.27
CA PRO A 35 32.84 -22.18 35.84
C PRO A 35 31.93 -21.09 35.28
N VAL A 36 32.49 -20.19 34.46
CA VAL A 36 31.67 -19.31 33.62
C VAL A 36 30.82 -20.24 32.78
N ALA A 37 29.52 -20.32 33.09
CA ALA A 37 28.58 -21.09 32.30
C ALA A 37 28.70 -20.58 30.85
N ARG A 38 29.27 -21.41 29.97
CA ARG A 38 29.31 -21.13 28.54
C ARG A 38 27.86 -20.84 28.13
N ARG A 39 27.57 -19.62 27.68
CA ARG A 39 26.28 -19.30 27.08
C ARG A 39 25.99 -20.39 26.05
N PRO A 40 24.81 -21.04 26.09
CA PRO A 40 24.47 -22.03 25.09
C PRO A 40 24.70 -21.40 23.71
N ARG A 41 25.43 -22.08 22.84
CA ARG A 41 25.59 -21.61 21.46
C ARG A 41 24.18 -21.36 20.91
N PRO A 42 23.89 -20.17 20.34
CA PRO A 42 22.61 -19.93 19.71
C PRO A 42 22.37 -21.07 18.71
N ARG A 43 21.18 -21.67 18.75
CA ARG A 43 20.81 -22.66 17.72
C ARG A 43 20.89 -21.95 16.37
N PRO A 44 21.50 -22.57 15.34
CA PRO A 44 21.50 -21.99 14.00
C PRO A 44 20.07 -21.70 13.58
N ALA A 45 19.84 -20.51 13.02
CA ALA A 45 18.54 -20.14 12.50
C ALA A 45 18.11 -21.17 11.45
N LEU A 46 16.83 -21.53 11.43
CA LEU A 46 16.30 -22.41 10.40
C LEU A 46 16.45 -21.75 9.03
N GLY A 47 16.94 -22.50 8.05
CA GLY A 47 17.00 -22.04 6.66
C GLY A 47 15.60 -21.85 6.06
N PRO A 48 15.48 -21.07 4.96
CA PRO A 48 14.19 -20.78 4.32
C PRO A 48 13.33 -22.00 3.97
N GLU A 49 13.94 -23.08 3.49
CA GLU A 49 13.25 -24.32 3.15
C GLU A 49 12.59 -24.97 4.38
N ALA A 50 13.31 -25.08 5.49
CA ALA A 50 12.78 -25.62 6.74
C ALA A 50 11.67 -24.74 7.31
N LEU A 51 11.80 -23.40 7.18
CA LEU A 51 10.76 -22.46 7.57
C LEU A 51 9.49 -22.63 6.71
N LEU A 52 9.64 -22.79 5.39
CA LEU A 52 8.52 -23.04 4.47
C LEU A 52 7.78 -24.33 4.83
N ALA A 53 8.50 -25.43 5.06
CA ALA A 53 7.93 -26.71 5.47
C ALA A 53 7.13 -26.57 6.79
N ARG A 54 7.68 -25.84 7.77
CA ARG A 54 7.01 -25.55 9.05
C ARG A 54 5.74 -24.71 8.89
N ALA A 55 5.69 -23.83 7.89
CA ALA A 55 4.56 -22.94 7.66
C ALA A 55 3.30 -23.66 7.12
N ARG A 56 3.42 -24.90 6.62
CA ARG A 56 2.30 -25.73 6.12
C ARG A 56 1.42 -24.96 5.11
N LEU A 57 2.06 -24.46 4.06
CA LEU A 57 1.43 -23.61 3.03
C LEU A 57 1.00 -24.38 1.77
N GLY A 58 0.97 -25.71 1.80
CA GLY A 58 0.53 -26.53 0.68
C GLY A 58 1.56 -26.52 -0.45
N ALA A 59 1.11 -26.27 -1.68
CA ALA A 59 1.95 -26.22 -2.88
C ALA A 59 2.63 -24.84 -3.07
N ALA A 60 2.62 -23.99 -2.03
CA ALA A 60 3.23 -22.68 -2.10
C ALA A 60 4.74 -22.78 -2.36
N ARG A 61 5.22 -21.91 -3.24
CA ARG A 61 6.64 -21.70 -3.49
C ARG A 61 7.12 -20.46 -2.74
N LEU A 62 8.39 -20.49 -2.32
CA LEU A 62 9.07 -19.38 -1.66
C LEU A 62 10.21 -18.91 -2.55
N GLY A 63 10.24 -17.61 -2.86
CA GLY A 63 11.44 -16.93 -3.34
C GLY A 63 11.89 -15.96 -2.25
N ALA A 64 13.16 -15.99 -1.86
CA ALA A 64 13.70 -15.08 -0.86
C ALA A 64 15.14 -14.68 -1.17
N LEU A 65 15.45 -13.41 -0.97
CA LEU A 65 16.81 -12.88 -1.01
C LEU A 65 16.95 -11.76 0.01
N ALA A 66 18.09 -11.72 0.70
CA ALA A 66 18.53 -10.60 1.51
C ALA A 66 20.01 -10.31 1.26
N VAL A 67 20.34 -9.04 1.08
CA VAL A 67 21.70 -8.55 0.80
C VAL A 67 22.06 -7.50 1.84
N ASP A 68 23.26 -7.62 2.41
CA ASP A 68 23.86 -6.61 3.27
C ASP A 68 24.26 -5.37 2.45
N LEU A 69 23.76 -4.20 2.82
CA LEU A 69 23.97 -2.95 2.06
C LEU A 69 25.37 -2.36 2.22
N GLY A 70 26.09 -2.71 3.30
CA GLY A 70 27.45 -2.22 3.54
C GLY A 70 28.50 -3.01 2.76
N THR A 71 28.29 -4.32 2.61
CA THR A 71 29.27 -5.25 2.01
C THR A 71 28.85 -5.78 0.64
N GLY A 72 27.56 -5.70 0.29
CA GLY A 72 26.99 -6.33 -0.90
C GLY A 72 26.81 -7.85 -0.79
N ALA A 73 27.12 -8.45 0.38
CA ALA A 73 27.05 -9.89 0.57
C ALA A 73 25.60 -10.40 0.61
N GLN A 74 25.32 -11.52 -0.07
CA GLN A 74 24.06 -12.24 0.08
C GLN A 74 24.06 -12.97 1.43
N VAL A 75 23.24 -12.49 2.36
CA VAL A 75 23.16 -13.07 3.72
C VAL A 75 22.08 -14.15 3.82
N LEU A 76 21.15 -14.20 2.87
CA LEU A 76 20.13 -15.24 2.74
C LEU A 76 19.68 -15.33 1.27
N ALA A 77 19.61 -16.54 0.71
CA ALA A 77 19.04 -16.78 -0.61
C ALA A 77 18.25 -18.10 -0.62
N HIS A 78 17.10 -18.11 -1.27
CA HIS A 78 16.30 -19.30 -1.56
C HIS A 78 15.49 -19.05 -2.83
N ASP A 79 15.76 -19.80 -3.89
CA ASP A 79 15.18 -19.59 -5.22
C ASP A 79 15.15 -18.10 -5.64
N PRO A 80 16.28 -17.36 -5.58
CA PRO A 80 16.26 -15.90 -5.78
C PRO A 80 15.83 -15.47 -7.18
N GLN A 81 15.92 -16.37 -8.17
CA GLN A 81 15.47 -16.14 -9.55
C GLN A 81 14.01 -16.55 -9.79
N LEU A 82 13.33 -17.12 -8.79
CA LEU A 82 11.93 -17.54 -8.93
C LEU A 82 11.02 -16.33 -9.07
N ALA A 83 10.55 -16.11 -10.29
CA ALA A 83 9.61 -15.06 -10.61
C ALA A 83 8.20 -15.39 -10.12
N LEU A 84 7.68 -14.56 -9.22
CA LEU A 84 6.36 -14.72 -8.61
C LEU A 84 5.50 -13.47 -8.81
N PRO A 85 4.17 -13.58 -8.68
CA PRO A 85 3.30 -12.41 -8.62
C PRO A 85 3.76 -11.47 -7.50
N PRO A 86 4.06 -10.19 -7.78
CA PRO A 86 4.54 -9.26 -6.76
C PRO A 86 3.46 -8.84 -5.78
N ALA A 87 2.18 -8.90 -6.16
CA ALA A 87 1.13 -8.21 -5.42
C ALA A 87 1.55 -6.75 -5.16
N SER A 88 1.10 -6.16 -4.05
CA SER A 88 1.43 -4.77 -3.73
C SER A 88 2.89 -4.47 -3.38
N THR A 89 3.81 -5.45 -3.35
CA THR A 89 5.24 -5.11 -3.29
C THR A 89 5.72 -4.46 -4.59
N LEU A 90 4.99 -4.61 -5.71
CA LEU A 90 5.30 -3.90 -6.95
C LEU A 90 5.30 -2.37 -6.78
N LYS A 91 4.50 -1.85 -5.85
CA LYS A 91 4.39 -0.42 -5.57
C LYS A 91 5.72 0.21 -5.11
N THR A 92 6.68 -0.57 -4.62
CA THR A 92 8.03 -0.06 -4.34
C THR A 92 8.77 0.32 -5.63
N VAL A 93 8.63 -0.49 -6.67
CA VAL A 93 9.15 -0.22 -8.02
C VAL A 93 8.43 0.98 -8.61
N THR A 94 7.10 1.02 -8.51
CA THR A 94 6.27 2.15 -8.96
C THR A 94 6.66 3.46 -8.29
N ALA A 95 6.89 3.46 -6.97
CA ALA A 95 7.30 4.65 -6.25
C ALA A 95 8.67 5.15 -6.72
N LEU A 96 9.64 4.26 -6.89
CA LEU A 96 10.96 4.62 -7.41
C LEU A 96 10.88 5.15 -8.84
N TYR A 97 10.10 4.50 -9.71
CA TYR A 97 9.87 4.94 -11.09
C TYR A 97 9.23 6.33 -11.14
N ALA A 98 8.19 6.57 -10.34
CA ALA A 98 7.53 7.87 -10.29
C ALA A 98 8.47 8.98 -9.78
N LEU A 99 9.26 8.72 -8.73
CA LEU A 99 10.25 9.67 -8.22
C LEU A 99 11.34 9.99 -9.25
N ASP A 100 11.79 8.99 -10.00
CA ASP A 100 12.80 9.17 -11.05
C ASP A 100 12.29 10.02 -12.22
N ARG A 101 11.04 9.81 -12.64
CA ARG A 101 10.47 10.44 -13.84
C ARG A 101 9.83 11.80 -13.59
N LEU A 102 9.17 11.97 -12.44
CA LEU A 102 8.39 13.17 -12.11
C LEU A 102 9.09 14.07 -11.10
N GLY A 103 9.94 13.50 -10.23
CA GLY A 103 10.56 14.21 -9.12
C GLY A 103 9.66 14.32 -7.87
N GLU A 104 10.28 14.36 -6.69
CA GLU A 104 9.57 14.35 -5.39
C GLU A 104 8.61 15.53 -5.17
N GLY A 105 8.90 16.67 -5.80
CA GLY A 105 8.13 17.91 -5.71
C GLY A 105 6.97 18.02 -6.71
N HIS A 106 6.79 17.02 -7.60
CA HIS A 106 5.71 17.03 -8.58
C HIS A 106 4.34 17.15 -7.88
N ARG A 107 3.43 17.89 -8.52
CA ARG A 107 2.05 18.06 -8.07
C ARG A 107 1.11 17.89 -9.25
N PHE A 108 0.03 17.18 -9.02
CA PHE A 108 -1.10 17.09 -9.95
C PHE A 108 -2.03 18.28 -9.71
N ALA A 109 -2.76 18.70 -10.74
CA ALA A 109 -3.66 19.85 -10.67
C ALA A 109 -5.07 19.50 -11.14
N THR A 110 -6.07 19.83 -10.33
CA THR A 110 -7.47 19.88 -10.76
C THR A 110 -7.83 21.33 -11.02
N ARG A 111 -8.32 21.64 -12.22
CA ARG A 111 -8.50 23.00 -12.71
C ARG A 111 -9.94 23.28 -13.10
N ILE A 112 -10.31 24.54 -13.04
CA ILE A 112 -11.55 25.06 -13.58
C ILE A 112 -11.18 26.03 -14.69
N LEU A 113 -11.69 25.75 -15.88
CA LEU A 113 -11.43 26.54 -17.07
C LEU A 113 -12.72 27.21 -17.54
N ARG A 114 -12.56 28.33 -18.24
CA ARG A 114 -13.62 29.04 -18.95
C ARG A 114 -13.31 29.02 -20.44
N ALA A 115 -14.25 28.54 -21.25
CA ALA A 115 -14.21 28.63 -22.71
C ALA A 115 -15.57 29.13 -23.20
N GLY A 116 -15.61 30.33 -23.77
CA GLY A 116 -16.87 31.01 -24.10
C GLY A 116 -17.86 31.08 -22.92
N ASP A 117 -19.01 30.41 -23.08
CA ASP A 117 -20.10 30.29 -22.11
C ASP A 117 -20.03 29.01 -21.24
N THR A 118 -18.97 28.23 -21.41
CA THR A 118 -18.79 26.91 -20.77
C THR A 118 -17.80 27.00 -19.62
N LEU A 119 -18.19 26.48 -18.46
CA LEU A 119 -17.29 26.19 -17.33
C LEU A 119 -16.84 24.73 -17.41
N ILE A 120 -15.54 24.48 -17.30
CA ILE A 120 -14.96 23.14 -17.49
C ILE A 120 -14.23 22.72 -16.22
N LEU A 121 -14.64 21.60 -15.63
CA LEU A 121 -13.87 20.88 -14.62
C LEU A 121 -12.85 19.96 -15.29
N ALA A 122 -11.57 20.33 -15.23
CA ALA A 122 -10.48 19.62 -15.88
C ALA A 122 -9.64 18.85 -14.85
N GLY A 123 -9.70 17.52 -14.90
CA GLY A 123 -8.86 16.66 -14.08
C GLY A 123 -7.46 16.51 -14.67
N GLY A 124 -6.42 16.77 -13.87
CA GLY A 124 -5.01 16.61 -14.25
C GLY A 124 -4.32 15.40 -13.62
N GLY A 125 -5.08 14.38 -13.21
CA GLY A 125 -4.55 13.13 -12.68
C GLY A 125 -4.21 13.15 -11.19
N ASP A 126 -4.83 14.02 -10.38
CA ASP A 126 -4.64 14.03 -8.92
C ASP A 126 -5.29 12.80 -8.27
N PRO A 127 -4.52 11.81 -7.76
CA PRO A 127 -5.09 10.59 -7.20
C PRO A 127 -5.68 10.79 -5.79
N GLU A 128 -5.52 11.97 -5.19
CA GLU A 128 -5.96 12.27 -3.82
C GLU A 128 -7.05 13.33 -3.75
N LEU A 129 -7.60 13.76 -4.90
CA LEU A 129 -8.73 14.68 -4.91
C LEU A 129 -9.92 14.04 -4.17
N ASP A 130 -10.28 14.63 -3.04
CA ASP A 130 -11.43 14.25 -2.24
C ASP A 130 -12.54 15.30 -2.30
N SER A 131 -13.67 15.01 -1.66
CA SER A 131 -14.85 15.89 -1.70
C SER A 131 -14.65 17.19 -0.91
N ASP A 132 -13.71 17.23 0.03
CA ASP A 132 -13.37 18.44 0.78
C ASP A 132 -12.54 19.40 -0.07
N ALA A 133 -11.55 18.87 -0.79
CA ALA A 133 -10.76 19.61 -1.77
C ALA A 133 -11.65 20.08 -2.93
N LEU A 134 -12.57 19.24 -3.40
CA LEU A 134 -13.52 19.59 -4.45
C LEU A 134 -14.51 20.69 -3.98
N ALA A 135 -14.95 20.66 -2.72
CA ALA A 135 -15.79 21.70 -2.14
C ALA A 135 -15.04 23.05 -2.05
N THR A 136 -13.75 23.00 -1.69
CA THR A 136 -12.89 24.19 -1.70
C THR A 136 -12.77 24.75 -3.13
N LEU A 137 -12.49 23.89 -4.11
CA LEU A 137 -12.42 24.30 -5.52
C LEU A 137 -13.74 24.90 -6.01
N ALA A 138 -14.88 24.35 -5.62
CA ALA A 138 -16.20 24.89 -5.97
C ALA A 138 -16.43 26.28 -5.36
N ALA A 139 -16.02 26.52 -4.12
CA ALA A 139 -16.08 27.83 -3.48
C ALA A 139 -15.13 28.85 -4.12
N ASP A 140 -13.90 28.44 -4.44
CA ASP A 140 -12.94 29.26 -5.18
C ASP A 140 -13.48 29.64 -6.56
N THR A 141 -14.10 28.70 -7.24
CA THR A 141 -14.77 28.91 -8.53
C THR A 141 -15.89 29.92 -8.41
N ALA A 142 -16.80 29.76 -7.46
CA ALA A 142 -17.92 30.68 -7.24
C ALA A 142 -17.45 32.13 -7.00
N ARG A 143 -16.29 32.32 -6.33
CA ARG A 143 -15.67 33.64 -6.19
C ARG A 143 -15.06 34.13 -7.50
N ALA A 144 -14.33 33.27 -8.22
CA ALA A 144 -13.62 33.64 -9.45
C ALA A 144 -14.56 33.98 -10.62
N VAL A 145 -15.74 33.33 -10.71
CA VAL A 145 -16.71 33.60 -11.78
C VAL A 145 -17.42 34.95 -11.63
N GLY A 146 -17.55 35.48 -10.40
CA GLY A 146 -18.26 36.74 -10.14
C GLY A 146 -19.69 36.74 -10.69
N ASP A 147 -20.01 37.70 -11.56
CA ASP A 147 -21.33 37.85 -12.18
C ASP A 147 -21.53 36.99 -13.44
N TRP A 148 -20.48 36.34 -13.94
CA TRP A 148 -20.62 35.42 -15.06
C TRP A 148 -21.49 34.22 -14.66
N ARG A 149 -22.43 33.84 -15.53
CA ARG A 149 -23.31 32.68 -15.37
C ARG A 149 -23.04 31.73 -16.53
N PRO A 150 -22.30 30.63 -16.31
CA PRO A 150 -22.04 29.65 -17.36
C PRO A 150 -23.36 29.07 -17.88
N ALA A 151 -23.57 29.09 -19.19
CA ALA A 151 -24.72 28.44 -19.81
C ALA A 151 -24.51 26.91 -19.91
N ARG A 152 -23.25 26.46 -19.88
CA ARG A 152 -22.84 25.07 -19.98
C ARG A 152 -21.83 24.71 -18.90
N PHE A 153 -21.87 23.44 -18.48
CA PHE A 153 -20.90 22.86 -17.56
C PHE A 153 -20.37 21.56 -18.14
N ALA A 154 -19.06 21.45 -18.23
CA ALA A 154 -18.41 20.29 -18.82
C ALA A 154 -17.29 19.73 -17.94
N VAL A 155 -16.93 18.48 -18.18
CA VAL A 155 -15.85 17.77 -17.50
C VAL A 155 -14.88 17.23 -18.54
N TRP A 156 -13.58 17.46 -18.31
CA TRP A 156 -12.50 16.88 -19.10
C TRP A 156 -11.63 16.01 -18.21
N GLU A 157 -11.48 14.73 -18.59
CA GLU A 157 -10.68 13.74 -17.87
C GLU A 157 -9.56 13.14 -18.76
N GLY A 158 -9.20 13.84 -19.83
CA GLY A 158 -8.24 13.36 -20.83
C GLY A 158 -6.76 13.48 -20.46
N ALA A 159 -6.43 13.88 -19.22
CA ALA A 159 -5.03 13.93 -18.76
C ALA A 159 -4.39 12.54 -18.60
N LEU A 160 -5.22 11.50 -18.47
CA LEU A 160 -4.81 10.10 -18.39
C LEU A 160 -5.75 9.26 -19.27
N PRO A 161 -5.33 8.08 -19.76
CA PRO A 161 -6.22 7.20 -20.49
C PRO A 161 -7.38 6.74 -19.60
N ARG A 162 -8.52 6.46 -20.26
CA ARG A 162 -9.71 5.93 -19.60
C ARG A 162 -9.67 4.41 -19.57
N LEU A 163 -9.78 3.82 -18.37
CA LEU A 163 -9.92 2.38 -18.17
C LEU A 163 -11.18 2.11 -17.35
N ALA A 164 -11.97 1.12 -17.75
CA ALA A 164 -13.18 0.72 -17.01
C ALA A 164 -12.85 0.10 -15.64
N GLU A 165 -11.67 -0.50 -15.53
CA GLU A 165 -11.10 -1.08 -14.32
C GLU A 165 -9.58 -1.31 -14.45
N ILE A 166 -8.90 -1.51 -13.32
CA ILE A 166 -7.45 -1.77 -13.28
C ILE A 166 -7.14 -3.18 -13.79
N ALA A 167 -7.84 -4.20 -13.24
CA ALA A 167 -7.65 -5.60 -13.57
C ALA A 167 -8.99 -6.25 -13.93
N PRO A 168 -9.15 -6.76 -15.17
CA PRO A 168 -10.31 -7.52 -15.57
C PRO A 168 -10.51 -8.81 -14.74
N GLY A 169 -11.76 -9.23 -14.58
CA GLY A 169 -12.11 -10.50 -13.92
C GLY A 169 -12.23 -10.41 -12.40
N GLN A 170 -12.03 -9.23 -11.80
CA GLN A 170 -12.35 -9.00 -10.39
C GLN A 170 -13.87 -8.89 -10.17
N ALA A 171 -14.37 -9.34 -9.02
CA ALA A 171 -15.75 -9.08 -8.63
C ALA A 171 -16.07 -7.57 -8.65
N ALA A 172 -17.20 -7.21 -9.25
CA ALA A 172 -17.50 -5.83 -9.61
C ALA A 172 -17.43 -4.85 -8.43
N GLN A 173 -17.86 -5.28 -7.22
CA GLN A 173 -17.97 -4.44 -6.02
C GLN A 173 -16.65 -4.16 -5.29
N LEU A 174 -15.53 -4.68 -5.79
CA LEU A 174 -14.23 -4.55 -5.15
C LEU A 174 -13.67 -3.14 -5.36
N ALA A 175 -13.70 -2.34 -4.30
CA ALA A 175 -13.34 -0.92 -4.33
C ALA A 175 -11.86 -0.65 -4.65
N TYR A 176 -11.00 -1.68 -4.62
CA TYR A 176 -9.59 -1.58 -5.03
C TYR A 176 -9.39 -1.73 -6.54
N ASN A 177 -10.45 -1.99 -7.31
CA ASN A 177 -10.44 -2.11 -8.76
C ASN A 177 -11.37 -1.06 -9.45
N PRO A 178 -11.22 0.25 -9.16
CA PRO A 178 -12.03 1.28 -9.78
C PRO A 178 -11.61 1.54 -11.24
N ALA A 179 -12.43 2.33 -11.96
CA ALA A 179 -12.01 2.92 -13.23
C ALA A 179 -10.84 3.90 -13.02
N VAL A 180 -10.03 4.08 -14.07
CA VAL A 180 -8.92 5.03 -14.13
C VAL A 180 -9.25 6.11 -15.16
N SER A 181 -9.03 7.37 -14.82
CA SER A 181 -9.14 8.50 -15.76
C SER A 181 -8.37 9.72 -15.21
N GLY A 182 -8.34 10.82 -15.97
CA GLY A 182 -7.68 12.06 -15.55
C GLY A 182 -8.37 12.81 -14.39
N ILE A 183 -9.61 12.48 -14.03
CA ILE A 183 -10.27 13.05 -12.86
C ILE A 183 -10.63 11.95 -11.87
N ILE A 184 -10.14 12.08 -10.63
CA ILE A 184 -10.16 11.01 -9.65
C ILE A 184 -10.77 11.52 -8.35
N LEU A 185 -12.07 11.30 -8.14
CA LEU A 185 -12.74 11.77 -6.92
C LEU A 185 -12.85 10.65 -5.88
N ASN A 186 -12.35 10.89 -4.66
CA ASN A 186 -12.35 9.93 -3.55
C ASN A 186 -11.76 8.55 -3.94
N PHE A 187 -10.66 8.57 -4.69
CA PHE A 187 -10.04 7.37 -5.30
C PHE A 187 -10.96 6.63 -6.29
N ASN A 188 -11.82 7.35 -7.00
CA ASN A 188 -12.88 6.78 -7.86
C ASN A 188 -13.76 5.78 -7.13
N ARG A 189 -14.20 6.17 -5.93
CA ARG A 189 -15.12 5.38 -5.12
C ARG A 189 -16.30 6.22 -4.66
N VAL A 190 -17.44 5.56 -4.55
CA VAL A 190 -18.66 6.11 -3.96
C VAL A 190 -19.03 5.28 -2.74
N HIS A 191 -19.49 5.95 -1.68
CA HIS A 191 -19.83 5.31 -0.41
C HIS A 191 -21.30 4.87 -0.44
N LEU A 192 -21.55 3.57 -0.54
CA LEU A 192 -22.87 2.97 -0.38
C LEU A 192 -23.17 2.72 1.10
N GLY A 193 -24.24 3.28 1.64
CA GLY A 193 -24.83 2.90 2.93
C GLY A 193 -26.21 2.27 2.74
N TRP A 194 -26.58 1.30 3.57
CA TRP A 194 -27.90 0.68 3.55
C TRP A 194 -28.50 0.45 4.93
N ARG A 195 -29.83 0.45 4.97
CA ARG A 195 -30.65 -0.08 6.06
C ARG A 195 -31.79 -0.87 5.46
N CYS A 196 -32.01 -2.09 5.93
CA CYS A 196 -32.97 -3.04 5.40
C CYS A 196 -33.95 -3.45 6.50
N GLU A 197 -35.21 -3.11 6.29
CA GLU A 197 -36.36 -3.58 7.07
C GLU A 197 -37.17 -4.55 6.18
N SER A 198 -38.43 -4.24 5.87
CA SER A 198 -39.21 -4.92 4.82
C SER A 198 -38.68 -4.62 3.41
N ALA A 199 -38.11 -3.43 3.21
CA ALA A 199 -37.36 -3.01 2.03
C ALA A 199 -36.01 -2.40 2.44
N CYS A 200 -35.06 -2.31 1.50
CA CYS A 200 -33.77 -1.67 1.74
C CYS A 200 -33.76 -0.23 1.24
N THR A 201 -33.42 0.69 2.14
CA THR A 201 -33.07 2.07 1.80
C THR A 201 -31.58 2.13 1.52
N LEU A 202 -31.21 2.57 0.32
CA LEU A 202 -29.82 2.71 -0.13
C LEU A 202 -29.43 4.20 -0.24
N SER A 203 -28.19 4.53 0.10
CA SER A 203 -27.62 5.88 0.01
C SER A 203 -26.24 5.79 -0.63
N LEU A 204 -25.95 6.68 -1.58
CA LEU A 204 -24.64 6.83 -2.23
C LEU A 204 -24.15 8.25 -2.03
N THR A 205 -22.98 8.40 -1.42
CA THR A 205 -22.38 9.70 -1.16
C THR A 205 -20.93 9.73 -1.61
N ALA A 206 -20.50 10.89 -2.09
CA ALA A 206 -19.08 11.20 -2.27
C ALA A 206 -18.53 11.64 -0.91
N ARG A 207 -18.22 10.65 -0.07
CA ARG A 207 -17.85 10.90 1.33
C ARG A 207 -16.37 11.30 1.45
N ALA A 208 -16.11 12.40 2.13
CA ALA A 208 -14.80 12.81 2.62
C ALA A 208 -14.89 13.03 4.15
N GLU A 209 -13.89 13.68 4.73
CA GLU A 209 -13.83 13.96 6.18
C GLU A 209 -14.95 14.92 6.62
N ARG A 210 -15.15 16.03 5.90
CA ARG A 210 -16.14 17.07 6.26
C ARG A 210 -17.36 17.08 5.34
N ALA A 211 -17.16 16.83 4.05
CA ALA A 211 -18.22 16.82 3.05
C ALA A 211 -18.69 15.40 2.74
N ALA A 212 -20.01 15.22 2.56
CA ALA A 212 -20.58 13.97 2.08
C ALA A 212 -21.76 14.21 1.10
N PRO A 213 -21.56 15.00 0.02
CA PRO A 213 -22.61 15.26 -0.95
C PRO A 213 -23.19 13.97 -1.54
N ARG A 214 -24.50 14.02 -1.81
CA ARG A 214 -25.22 12.96 -2.52
C ARG A 214 -24.65 12.85 -3.93
N ALA A 215 -24.30 11.64 -4.36
CA ALA A 215 -23.98 11.34 -5.75
C ALA A 215 -25.29 10.98 -6.48
N TYR A 216 -25.84 11.91 -7.26
CA TYR A 216 -27.08 11.71 -8.03
C TYR A 216 -26.81 10.97 -9.35
N GLY A 217 -25.60 11.07 -9.91
CA GLY A 217 -25.19 10.38 -11.13
C GLY A 217 -25.00 8.86 -10.98
N ILE A 218 -25.09 8.34 -9.74
CA ILE A 218 -24.98 6.91 -9.44
C ILE A 218 -26.24 6.47 -8.68
N THR A 219 -26.85 5.39 -9.16
CA THR A 219 -28.00 4.76 -8.53
C THR A 219 -27.66 3.35 -8.06
N ALA A 220 -28.41 2.86 -7.06
CA ALA A 220 -28.31 1.48 -6.61
C ALA A 220 -29.70 0.95 -6.30
N ALA A 221 -29.96 -0.32 -6.63
CA ALA A 221 -31.18 -1.03 -6.32
C ALA A 221 -30.88 -2.45 -5.86
N THR A 222 -31.66 -2.97 -4.92
CA THR A 222 -31.56 -4.38 -4.52
C THR A 222 -32.26 -5.29 -5.52
N ARG A 223 -31.67 -6.47 -5.78
CA ARG A 223 -32.33 -7.56 -6.50
C ARG A 223 -32.57 -8.77 -5.58
N PRO A 224 -33.63 -9.56 -5.80
CA PRO A 224 -33.86 -10.80 -5.06
C PRO A 224 -32.71 -11.81 -5.22
N GLY A 225 -32.56 -12.70 -4.23
CA GLY A 225 -31.61 -13.81 -4.28
C GLY A 225 -30.16 -13.44 -3.91
N GLY A 226 -29.27 -14.41 -4.14
CA GLY A 226 -27.82 -14.29 -3.96
C GLY A 226 -27.07 -13.97 -5.26
N GLY A 227 -25.76 -14.15 -5.25
CA GLY A 227 -24.89 -13.99 -6.41
C GLY A 227 -24.06 -12.71 -6.41
N ALA A 228 -23.46 -12.39 -7.56
CA ALA A 228 -22.53 -11.28 -7.71
C ALA A 228 -23.22 -9.91 -7.77
N TRP A 229 -22.53 -8.89 -7.30
CA TRP A 229 -22.89 -7.50 -7.57
C TRP A 229 -22.71 -7.22 -9.05
N ARG A 230 -23.54 -6.36 -9.63
CA ARG A 230 -23.47 -6.03 -11.05
C ARG A 230 -23.57 -4.53 -11.22
N VAL A 231 -22.85 -4.03 -12.23
CA VAL A 231 -23.07 -2.68 -12.76
C VAL A 231 -23.82 -2.87 -14.07
N ALA A 232 -25.04 -2.34 -14.12
CA ALA A 232 -25.75 -2.22 -15.37
C ALA A 232 -25.23 -0.95 -16.07
N ALA A 233 -24.74 -1.12 -17.29
CA ALA A 233 -24.62 -0.02 -18.23
C ALA A 233 -25.89 -0.06 -19.08
N GLU A 234 -26.80 0.89 -18.89
CA GLU A 234 -27.83 1.12 -19.89
C GLU A 234 -27.19 1.95 -21.01
N ASP A 235 -27.17 1.40 -22.23
CA ASP A 235 -26.70 2.12 -23.40
C ASP A 235 -27.48 3.43 -23.54
N GLY A 236 -26.75 4.55 -23.67
CA GLY A 236 -27.35 5.87 -23.89
C GLY A 236 -27.80 6.63 -22.64
N THR A 237 -27.71 6.08 -21.41
CA THR A 237 -27.94 6.88 -20.19
C THR A 237 -26.62 7.30 -19.53
N PRO A 238 -26.51 8.52 -18.97
CA PRO A 238 -25.31 8.97 -18.25
C PRO A 238 -25.15 8.31 -16.87
N ALA A 239 -26.19 7.65 -16.34
CA ALA A 239 -26.22 7.15 -14.97
C ALA A 239 -25.55 5.77 -14.81
N GLU A 240 -24.68 5.64 -13.81
CA GLU A 240 -24.15 4.35 -13.37
C GLU A 240 -25.17 3.67 -12.44
N ARG A 241 -25.54 2.41 -12.71
CA ARG A 241 -26.54 1.69 -11.90
C ARG A 241 -25.97 0.42 -11.29
N TRP A 242 -26.00 0.36 -9.96
CA TRP A 242 -25.63 -0.81 -9.19
C TRP A 242 -26.85 -1.69 -8.91
N GLU A 243 -26.71 -2.97 -9.23
CA GLU A 243 -27.62 -4.01 -8.77
C GLU A 243 -26.97 -4.79 -7.64
N VAL A 244 -27.66 -4.79 -6.50
CA VAL A 244 -27.14 -5.32 -5.24
C VAL A 244 -27.93 -6.57 -4.84
N PRO A 245 -27.33 -7.76 -4.75
CA PRO A 245 -28.05 -8.94 -4.27
C PRO A 245 -28.51 -8.73 -2.83
N ARG A 246 -29.81 -8.89 -2.56
CA ARG A 246 -30.38 -8.69 -1.21
C ARG A 246 -29.71 -9.59 -0.16
N ALA A 247 -29.31 -10.81 -0.54
CA ALA A 247 -28.62 -11.75 0.35
C ALA A 247 -27.19 -11.31 0.72
N ALA A 248 -26.59 -10.38 -0.04
CA ALA A 248 -25.28 -9.80 0.30
C ALA A 248 -25.37 -8.68 1.35
N LEU A 249 -26.60 -8.27 1.73
CA LEU A 249 -26.84 -7.18 2.67
C LEU A 249 -27.36 -7.72 4.01
N GLY A 250 -26.71 -7.33 5.10
CA GLY A 250 -27.26 -7.43 6.45
C GLY A 250 -28.37 -6.40 6.71
N ALA A 251 -28.84 -6.32 7.96
CA ALA A 251 -29.86 -5.34 8.38
C ALA A 251 -29.43 -3.88 8.17
N SER A 252 -28.14 -3.58 8.36
CA SER A 252 -27.55 -2.30 7.99
C SER A 252 -26.06 -2.46 7.71
N GLY A 253 -25.48 -1.49 7.02
CA GLY A 253 -24.05 -1.48 6.76
C GLY A 253 -23.66 -0.43 5.74
N SER A 254 -22.39 -0.47 5.35
CA SER A 254 -21.86 0.39 4.31
C SER A 254 -20.68 -0.26 3.62
N ARG A 255 -20.42 0.13 2.37
CA ARG A 255 -19.21 -0.23 1.65
C ARG A 255 -18.84 0.86 0.65
N TRP A 256 -17.57 0.93 0.32
CA TRP A 256 -17.12 1.63 -0.88
C TRP A 256 -17.40 0.76 -2.11
N LEU A 257 -17.92 1.39 -3.16
CA LEU A 257 -18.05 0.80 -4.49
C LEU A 257 -17.10 1.52 -5.45
N PRO A 258 -16.47 0.78 -6.38
CA PRO A 258 -15.71 1.42 -7.45
C PRO A 258 -16.65 2.20 -8.37
N VAL A 259 -16.23 3.39 -8.79
CA VAL A 259 -16.93 4.17 -9.82
C VAL A 259 -16.43 3.72 -11.19
N ARG A 260 -17.35 3.55 -12.13
CA ARG A 260 -17.10 3.15 -13.53
C ARG A 260 -17.12 4.31 -14.50
N ARG A 261 -17.72 5.45 -14.11
CA ARG A 261 -17.72 6.70 -14.88
C ARG A 261 -17.19 7.90 -14.07
N PRO A 262 -15.86 7.98 -13.84
CA PRO A 262 -15.27 8.99 -12.95
C PRO A 262 -15.60 10.44 -13.31
N GLY A 263 -15.53 10.82 -14.60
CA GLY A 263 -15.83 12.17 -15.06
C GLY A 263 -17.25 12.63 -14.75
N LEU A 264 -18.25 11.79 -15.05
CA LEU A 264 -19.65 12.09 -14.74
C LEU A 264 -19.89 12.15 -13.23
N TYR A 265 -19.28 11.25 -12.45
CA TYR A 265 -19.36 11.26 -11.00
C TYR A 265 -18.76 12.54 -10.38
N ALA A 266 -17.56 12.93 -10.81
CA ALA A 266 -16.90 14.14 -10.34
C ALA A 266 -17.69 15.40 -10.73
N GLY A 267 -18.22 15.44 -11.96
CA GLY A 267 -19.09 16.52 -12.43
C GLY A 267 -20.36 16.67 -11.61
N ASP A 268 -21.08 15.57 -11.37
CA ASP A 268 -22.30 15.55 -10.54
C ASP A 268 -22.07 16.06 -9.12
N VAL A 269 -20.98 15.60 -8.49
CA VAL A 269 -20.62 16.03 -7.14
C VAL A 269 -20.18 17.50 -7.13
N PHE A 270 -19.38 17.93 -8.12
CA PHE A 270 -18.98 19.33 -8.24
C PHE A 270 -20.18 20.24 -8.46
N GLN A 271 -21.15 19.85 -9.30
CA GLN A 271 -22.40 20.59 -9.50
C GLN A 271 -23.15 20.78 -8.18
N THR A 272 -23.25 19.74 -7.35
CA THR A 272 -23.87 19.80 -6.03
C THR A 272 -23.14 20.78 -5.10
N LEU A 273 -21.82 20.72 -5.06
CA LEU A 273 -20.99 21.59 -4.23
C LEU A 273 -20.97 23.04 -4.73
N ALA A 274 -20.93 23.27 -6.03
CA ALA A 274 -20.99 24.59 -6.66
C ALA A 274 -22.34 25.26 -6.35
N ARG A 275 -23.45 24.52 -6.43
CA ARG A 275 -24.76 25.03 -6.02
C ARG A 275 -24.77 25.46 -4.55
N ALA A 276 -24.17 24.67 -3.65
CA ALA A 276 -24.05 25.02 -2.24
C ALA A 276 -23.18 26.28 -2.02
N ALA A 277 -22.23 26.55 -2.92
CA ALA A 277 -21.42 27.77 -2.95
C ALA A 277 -22.07 28.95 -3.68
N GLY A 278 -23.33 28.85 -4.11
CA GLY A 278 -24.06 29.92 -4.81
C GLY A 278 -23.87 29.96 -6.33
N LEU A 279 -23.24 28.94 -6.92
CA LEU A 279 -23.04 28.79 -8.36
C LEU A 279 -23.85 27.60 -8.90
N PRO A 280 -25.14 27.78 -9.24
CA PRO A 280 -25.90 26.73 -9.91
C PRO A 280 -25.35 26.49 -11.31
N LEU A 281 -25.07 25.22 -11.64
CA LEU A 281 -24.57 24.79 -12.94
C LEU A 281 -25.57 23.83 -13.61
N PRO A 282 -25.66 23.79 -14.94
CA PRO A 282 -26.42 22.76 -15.67
C PRO A 282 -25.78 21.38 -15.49
N ALA A 283 -26.42 20.33 -16.01
CA ALA A 283 -25.89 18.96 -15.94
C ALA A 283 -24.51 18.87 -16.62
N PRO A 284 -23.56 18.07 -16.07
CA PRO A 284 -22.23 17.94 -16.64
C PRO A 284 -22.26 17.22 -17.99
N GLU A 285 -21.55 17.80 -18.97
CA GLU A 285 -21.26 17.18 -20.26
C GLU A 285 -19.78 16.72 -20.31
N MET A 286 -19.48 15.61 -20.99
CA MET A 286 -18.09 15.16 -21.15
C MET A 286 -17.43 15.82 -22.37
N LEU A 287 -16.18 16.25 -22.21
CA LEU A 287 -15.33 16.70 -23.31
C LEU A 287 -14.25 15.66 -23.63
N ASP A 288 -14.04 15.41 -24.92
CA ASP A 288 -12.91 14.61 -25.38
C ASP A 288 -11.59 15.40 -25.40
N ALA A 289 -11.67 16.70 -25.73
CA ALA A 289 -10.52 17.60 -25.77
C ALA A 289 -10.88 18.96 -25.15
N LEU A 290 -9.86 19.64 -24.60
CA LEU A 290 -10.02 21.00 -24.11
C LEU A 290 -10.11 21.99 -25.30
N PRO A 291 -11.04 22.97 -25.26
CA PRO A 291 -11.06 24.06 -26.23
C PRO A 291 -9.75 24.87 -26.22
N ALA A 292 -9.32 25.35 -27.38
CA ALA A 292 -8.08 26.10 -27.52
C ALA A 292 -8.11 27.47 -26.80
N ASP A 293 -9.30 28.03 -26.60
CA ASP A 293 -9.55 29.30 -25.89
C ASP A 293 -9.81 29.11 -24.38
N ALA A 294 -9.67 27.89 -23.86
CA ALA A 294 -9.93 27.61 -22.46
C ALA A 294 -8.91 28.30 -21.53
N ALA A 295 -9.40 29.24 -20.71
CA ALA A 295 -8.61 29.98 -19.74
C ALA A 295 -8.83 29.46 -18.31
N GLU A 296 -7.77 29.23 -17.55
CA GLU A 296 -7.86 28.80 -16.14
C GLU A 296 -8.38 29.94 -15.26
N ILE A 297 -9.39 29.65 -14.44
CA ILE A 297 -9.99 30.62 -13.48
C ILE A 297 -9.89 30.16 -12.02
N ALA A 298 -9.72 28.86 -11.76
CA ALA A 298 -9.43 28.33 -10.43
C ALA A 298 -8.62 27.03 -10.54
N ARG A 299 -7.85 26.72 -9.50
CA ARG A 299 -6.95 25.56 -9.48
C ARG A 299 -6.79 25.02 -8.07
N ARG A 300 -6.68 23.69 -7.98
CA ARG A 300 -6.31 22.97 -6.77
C ARG A 300 -5.15 22.03 -7.08
N ASP A 301 -4.03 22.22 -6.39
CA ASP A 301 -2.88 21.32 -6.47
C ASP A 301 -2.95 20.22 -5.41
N SER A 302 -2.51 19.02 -5.80
CA SER A 302 -2.29 17.89 -4.90
C SER A 302 -1.17 18.19 -3.90
N ARG A 303 -0.99 17.31 -2.91
CA ARG A 303 0.25 17.26 -2.12
C ARG A 303 1.46 16.91 -3.03
N PRO A 304 2.71 17.19 -2.62
CA PRO A 304 3.88 16.75 -3.37
C PRO A 304 3.89 15.23 -3.56
N LEU A 305 4.46 14.76 -4.67
CA LEU A 305 4.52 13.35 -5.02
C LEU A 305 5.09 12.48 -3.90
N ALA A 306 6.13 12.91 -3.18
CA ALA A 306 6.66 12.15 -2.05
C ALA A 306 5.60 11.87 -0.95
N ALA A 307 4.71 12.82 -0.68
CA ALA A 307 3.62 12.65 0.29
C ALA A 307 2.51 11.73 -0.22
N ILE A 308 2.22 11.80 -1.53
CA ILE A 308 1.29 10.89 -2.22
C ILE A 308 1.83 9.45 -2.17
N LEU A 309 3.10 9.25 -2.51
CA LEU A 309 3.74 7.94 -2.52
C LEU A 309 3.84 7.33 -1.12
N ARG A 310 4.10 8.14 -0.08
CA ARG A 310 3.99 7.68 1.32
C ARG A 310 2.59 7.14 1.61
N GLY A 311 1.55 7.89 1.27
CA GLY A 311 0.15 7.44 1.44
C GLY A 311 -0.16 6.17 0.64
N MET A 312 0.35 6.08 -0.59
CA MET A 312 0.20 4.89 -1.43
C MET A 312 0.85 3.65 -0.84
N LEU A 313 2.05 3.78 -0.27
CA LEU A 313 2.75 2.63 0.33
C LEU A 313 2.11 2.23 1.67
N GLU A 314 1.68 3.21 2.46
CA GLU A 314 0.98 3.00 3.75
C GLU A 314 -0.34 2.26 3.56
N PHE A 315 -1.24 2.84 2.77
CA PHE A 315 -2.60 2.31 2.57
C PHE A 315 -2.72 1.39 1.35
N SER A 316 -1.62 1.13 0.66
CA SER A 316 -1.54 0.20 -0.47
C SER A 316 -2.51 0.50 -1.61
N THR A 317 -2.76 1.78 -1.92
CA THR A 317 -3.79 2.20 -2.88
C THR A 317 -3.43 1.82 -4.32
N ASN A 318 -4.25 0.98 -4.96
CA ASN A 318 -4.00 0.51 -6.34
C ASN A 318 -4.13 1.65 -7.35
N LEU A 319 -5.22 2.42 -7.28
CA LEU A 319 -5.46 3.52 -8.23
C LEU A 319 -4.33 4.55 -8.22
N THR A 320 -3.80 4.90 -7.05
CA THR A 320 -2.66 5.82 -6.95
C THR A 320 -1.44 5.27 -7.68
N ALA A 321 -1.15 3.97 -7.55
CA ALA A 321 -0.04 3.33 -8.26
C ALA A 321 -0.21 3.40 -9.79
N GLU A 322 -1.41 3.11 -10.30
CA GLU A 322 -1.68 3.21 -11.74
C GLU A 322 -1.53 4.64 -12.25
N VAL A 323 -2.05 5.62 -11.50
CA VAL A 323 -2.05 7.03 -11.86
C VAL A 323 -0.64 7.60 -11.90
N VAL A 324 0.16 7.39 -10.85
CA VAL A 324 1.55 7.89 -10.84
C VAL A 324 2.41 7.18 -11.88
N GLY A 325 2.15 5.89 -12.14
CA GLY A 325 2.84 5.13 -13.18
C GLY A 325 2.51 5.61 -14.60
N LEU A 326 1.22 5.84 -14.89
CA LEU A 326 0.75 6.45 -16.14
C LEU A 326 1.30 7.86 -16.34
N ALA A 327 1.27 8.70 -15.31
CA ALA A 327 1.84 10.04 -15.38
C ALA A 327 3.37 10.01 -15.63
N ALA A 328 4.09 9.11 -14.97
CA ALA A 328 5.54 8.96 -15.11
C ALA A 328 5.97 8.44 -16.50
N SER A 329 5.16 7.59 -17.14
CA SER A 329 5.46 7.05 -18.46
C SER A 329 4.95 7.94 -19.61
N GLY A 330 3.83 8.65 -19.42
CA GLY A 330 3.12 9.33 -20.50
C GLY A 330 2.53 8.38 -21.55
N ALA A 331 2.40 7.09 -21.22
CA ALA A 331 1.97 6.06 -22.16
C ALA A 331 0.44 6.14 -22.43
N PRO A 332 -0.01 5.71 -23.63
CA PRO A 332 -1.42 5.82 -24.03
C PRO A 332 -2.34 4.80 -23.35
N ASP A 333 -1.77 3.78 -22.70
CA ASP A 333 -2.52 2.75 -21.99
C ASP A 333 -1.72 2.18 -20.81
N LEU A 334 -2.42 1.47 -19.94
CA LEU A 334 -1.84 0.92 -18.71
C LEU A 334 -0.75 -0.13 -18.97
N ARG A 335 -0.93 -0.99 -19.98
CA ARG A 335 0.00 -2.08 -20.26
C ARG A 335 1.30 -1.54 -20.87
N ALA A 336 1.22 -0.55 -21.74
CA ALA A 336 2.37 0.17 -22.27
C ALA A 336 3.10 0.93 -21.15
N SER A 337 2.36 1.54 -20.23
CA SER A 337 2.91 2.22 -19.05
C SER A 337 3.68 1.26 -18.14
N ALA A 338 3.09 0.09 -17.84
CA ALA A 338 3.70 -0.93 -17.00
C ALA A 338 4.96 -1.53 -17.66
N ARG A 339 4.93 -1.78 -18.97
CA ARG A 339 6.12 -2.19 -19.74
C ARG A 339 7.23 -1.15 -19.65
N ALA A 340 6.93 0.14 -19.79
CA ALA A 340 7.94 1.20 -19.64
C ALA A 340 8.60 1.20 -18.25
N MET A 341 7.84 0.93 -17.18
CA MET A 341 8.39 0.72 -15.83
C MET A 341 9.23 -0.56 -15.76
N GLY A 342 8.82 -1.64 -16.43
CA GLY A 342 9.56 -2.89 -16.52
C GLY A 342 10.91 -2.70 -17.21
N ASP A 343 10.93 -2.03 -18.36
CA ASP A 343 12.15 -1.70 -19.10
C ASP A 343 13.08 -0.79 -18.27
N TRP A 344 12.49 0.17 -17.53
CA TRP A 344 13.24 1.00 -16.57
C TRP A 344 13.86 0.17 -15.44
N ALA A 345 13.12 -0.78 -14.88
CA ALA A 345 13.61 -1.68 -13.85
C ALA A 345 14.72 -2.60 -14.38
N MET A 346 14.57 -3.13 -15.59
CA MET A 346 15.58 -4.00 -16.21
C MET A 346 16.88 -3.27 -16.57
N ARG A 347 16.82 -1.98 -16.96
CA ARG A 347 18.04 -1.17 -17.16
C ARG A 347 18.88 -1.03 -15.88
N ALA A 348 18.28 -1.21 -14.71
CA ALA A 348 19.00 -1.24 -13.45
C ALA A 348 19.66 -2.61 -13.14
N LEU A 349 19.49 -3.61 -14.01
CA LEU A 349 19.96 -4.99 -13.87
C LEU A 349 20.81 -5.43 -15.09
N PRO A 350 21.98 -4.81 -15.34
CA PRO A 350 22.73 -4.97 -16.59
C PRO A 350 23.17 -6.41 -16.89
N ASP A 351 23.34 -7.26 -15.86
CA ASP A 351 23.79 -8.65 -15.99
C ASP A 351 22.65 -9.69 -15.96
N ALA A 352 21.39 -9.26 -15.95
CA ALA A 352 20.25 -10.17 -15.97
C ALA A 352 20.01 -10.68 -17.40
N PRO A 353 20.00 -12.01 -17.65
CA PRO A 353 19.66 -12.55 -18.97
C PRO A 353 18.25 -12.11 -19.39
N ALA A 354 18.07 -11.77 -20.67
CA ALA A 354 16.81 -11.27 -21.22
C ALA A 354 15.63 -12.26 -21.06
N ASP A 355 15.92 -13.54 -20.81
CA ASP A 355 14.98 -14.65 -20.62
C ASP A 355 14.93 -15.19 -19.18
N ALA A 356 15.64 -14.57 -18.23
CA ALA A 356 15.71 -15.01 -16.84
C ALA A 356 14.44 -14.73 -16.02
N GLY A 357 13.24 -15.00 -16.57
CA GLY A 357 11.95 -14.93 -15.88
C GLY A 357 11.61 -13.59 -15.21
N GLY A 358 12.45 -12.57 -15.39
CA GLY A 358 12.59 -11.44 -14.50
C GLY A 358 11.93 -10.20 -15.06
N VAL A 359 11.05 -9.60 -14.26
CA VAL A 359 10.34 -8.35 -14.52
C VAL A 359 9.42 -8.40 -15.75
N VAL A 360 8.18 -8.81 -15.50
CA VAL A 360 7.05 -8.62 -16.42
C VAL A 360 6.00 -7.83 -15.67
N PHE A 361 5.62 -6.65 -16.15
CA PHE A 361 4.58 -5.85 -15.51
C PHE A 361 3.42 -5.61 -16.48
N GLU A 362 2.21 -5.87 -15.99
CA GLU A 362 0.96 -5.56 -16.71
C GLU A 362 0.27 -4.31 -16.16
N ASP A 363 0.64 -3.93 -14.94
CA ASP A 363 0.12 -2.80 -14.17
C ASP A 363 1.20 -2.23 -13.23
N HIS A 364 0.84 -1.21 -12.46
CA HIS A 364 1.72 -0.58 -11.47
C HIS A 364 1.37 -0.97 -10.03
N SER A 365 0.15 -1.45 -9.77
CA SER A 365 -0.26 -1.84 -8.41
C SER A 365 0.12 -3.27 -8.03
N GLY A 366 0.36 -4.13 -9.02
CA GLY A 366 0.58 -5.57 -8.86
C GLY A 366 -0.72 -6.36 -8.63
N LEU A 367 -1.86 -5.82 -9.05
CA LEU A 367 -3.17 -6.46 -8.98
C LEU A 367 -3.35 -7.50 -10.09
N GLY A 368 -2.83 -7.20 -11.28
CA GLY A 368 -2.90 -7.99 -12.50
C GLY A 368 -2.26 -9.37 -12.36
N ALA A 369 -2.91 -10.36 -12.97
CA ALA A 369 -2.53 -11.77 -12.84
C ALA A 369 -1.18 -12.11 -13.49
N GLY A 370 -0.74 -11.35 -14.50
CA GLY A 370 0.47 -11.64 -15.27
C GLY A 370 1.72 -10.91 -14.80
N SER A 371 1.63 -9.95 -13.87
CA SER A 371 2.81 -9.27 -13.33
C SER A 371 3.72 -10.27 -12.59
N ARG A 372 5.02 -10.29 -12.88
CA ARG A 372 6.05 -11.17 -12.29
C ARG A 372 7.32 -10.40 -11.98
N ILE A 373 7.95 -10.71 -10.85
CA ILE A 373 9.32 -10.27 -10.51
C ILE A 373 9.98 -11.32 -9.62
N SER A 374 11.29 -11.48 -9.74
CA SER A 374 12.07 -12.36 -8.85
C SER A 374 12.59 -11.59 -7.62
N PRO A 375 12.85 -12.27 -6.49
CA PRO A 375 13.53 -11.66 -5.35
C PRO A 375 14.87 -11.00 -5.74
N ALA A 376 15.64 -11.61 -6.65
CA ALA A 376 16.88 -11.06 -7.18
C ALA A 376 16.69 -9.70 -7.83
N ALA A 377 15.75 -9.60 -8.78
CA ALA A 377 15.46 -8.36 -9.48
C ALA A 377 14.97 -7.27 -8.53
N LEU A 378 14.07 -7.61 -7.60
CA LEU A 378 13.53 -6.64 -6.64
C LEU A 378 14.60 -6.15 -5.66
N VAL A 379 15.41 -7.06 -5.08
CA VAL A 379 16.47 -6.66 -4.14
C VAL A 379 17.56 -5.85 -4.84
N ALA A 380 17.93 -6.19 -6.07
CA ALA A 380 18.91 -5.40 -6.82
C ALA A 380 18.44 -3.95 -7.06
N LEU A 381 17.15 -3.72 -7.33
CA LEU A 381 16.58 -2.38 -7.37
C LEU A 381 16.63 -1.66 -6.02
N LEU A 382 16.28 -2.36 -4.94
CA LEU A 382 16.24 -1.82 -3.57
C LEU A 382 17.65 -1.55 -3.01
N ALA A 383 18.65 -2.35 -3.37
CA ALA A 383 20.00 -2.26 -2.84
C ALA A 383 20.80 -1.07 -3.38
N ARG A 384 20.32 -0.41 -4.44
CA ARG A 384 20.96 0.81 -4.97
C ARG A 384 20.92 1.93 -3.92
N PRO A 385 22.04 2.64 -3.65
CA PRO A 385 22.07 3.71 -2.66
C PRO A 385 20.99 4.78 -2.86
N ASP A 386 20.78 5.23 -4.10
CA ASP A 386 19.75 6.22 -4.43
C ASP A 386 18.33 5.68 -4.19
N SER A 387 18.08 4.41 -4.51
CA SER A 387 16.79 3.76 -4.26
C SER A 387 16.52 3.66 -2.76
N ALA A 388 17.52 3.25 -1.99
CA ALA A 388 17.43 3.15 -0.53
C ALA A 388 17.14 4.52 0.11
N ALA A 389 17.88 5.56 -0.30
CA ALA A 389 17.69 6.91 0.22
C ALA A 389 16.29 7.47 -0.08
N ARG A 390 15.76 7.22 -1.28
CA ARG A 390 14.44 7.72 -1.72
C ARG A 390 13.26 6.92 -1.16
N LEU A 391 13.38 5.59 -1.09
CA LEU A 391 12.25 4.73 -0.74
C LEU A 391 12.07 4.53 0.77
N ARG A 392 13.16 4.37 1.53
CA ARG A 392 13.09 4.10 2.98
C ARG A 392 12.20 5.07 3.75
N PRO A 393 12.29 6.39 3.53
CA PRO A 393 11.44 7.34 4.24
C PRO A 393 9.95 7.10 4.01
N LEU A 394 9.56 6.48 2.89
CA LEU A 394 8.17 6.29 2.46
C LEU A 394 7.56 4.96 2.93
N LEU A 395 8.37 4.02 3.45
CA LEU A 395 7.92 2.69 3.83
C LEU A 395 7.39 2.64 5.27
N ASN A 396 6.49 1.68 5.52
CA ASN A 396 5.91 1.43 6.84
C ASN A 396 6.94 0.75 7.74
N ARG A 397 6.95 1.16 9.02
CA ARG A 397 7.71 0.48 10.08
C ARG A 397 6.86 -0.61 10.71
N ASP A 398 7.47 -1.76 10.97
CA ASP A 398 6.82 -2.97 11.47
C ASP A 398 5.53 -3.33 10.69
N PRO A 399 5.61 -3.52 9.37
CA PRO A 399 4.43 -3.67 8.50
C PRO A 399 3.63 -4.96 8.73
N LEU A 400 4.09 -5.85 9.61
CA LEU A 400 3.39 -7.07 9.98
C LEU A 400 2.61 -6.94 11.31
N ALA A 401 2.78 -5.83 12.05
CA ALA A 401 2.13 -5.59 13.34
C ALA A 401 0.60 -5.65 13.24
N GLU A 402 0.00 -5.09 12.19
CA GLU A 402 -1.46 -5.10 12.01
C GLU A 402 -2.01 -6.53 11.91
N ALA A 403 -1.30 -7.41 11.20
CA ALA A 403 -1.77 -8.77 10.93
C ALA A 403 -1.38 -9.80 11.99
N LEU A 404 -0.25 -9.58 12.68
CA LEU A 404 0.34 -10.55 13.63
C LEU A 404 0.41 -10.01 15.08
N GLY A 405 0.00 -8.76 15.32
CA GLY A 405 0.16 -8.11 16.62
C GLY A 405 1.63 -8.07 17.07
N ARG A 406 1.88 -8.37 18.35
CA ARG A 406 3.24 -8.44 18.92
C ARG A 406 4.12 -9.53 18.30
N GLU A 407 3.51 -10.48 17.59
CA GLU A 407 4.26 -11.49 16.85
C GLU A 407 4.85 -10.93 15.54
N GLY A 408 4.52 -9.70 15.11
CA GLY A 408 5.11 -9.05 13.93
C GLY A 408 6.63 -8.92 14.04
N GLY A 409 7.12 -8.46 15.19
CA GLY A 409 8.53 -8.54 15.58
C GLY A 409 9.51 -7.73 14.73
N GLY A 410 9.02 -6.79 13.92
CA GLY A 410 9.82 -5.87 13.10
C GLY A 410 9.98 -4.48 13.72
N ASP A 411 9.78 -4.36 15.03
CA ASP A 411 9.75 -3.11 15.80
C ASP A 411 11.15 -2.61 16.22
N GLY A 412 12.20 -3.41 16.03
CA GLY A 412 13.55 -3.10 16.51
C GLY A 412 13.72 -3.20 18.03
N ALA A 413 12.82 -3.89 18.74
CA ALA A 413 13.01 -4.20 20.15
C ALA A 413 14.28 -5.04 20.37
N PRO A 414 14.88 -5.06 21.59
CA PRO A 414 16.12 -5.78 21.84
C PRO A 414 16.12 -7.23 21.31
N GLY A 415 17.08 -7.54 20.43
CA GLY A 415 17.21 -8.85 19.78
C GLY A 415 16.29 -9.07 18.57
N ARG A 416 15.55 -8.06 18.11
CA ARG A 416 14.67 -8.10 16.93
C ARG A 416 15.14 -7.09 15.87
N PRO A 417 14.94 -7.38 14.58
CA PRO A 417 15.22 -6.41 13.54
C PRO A 417 14.21 -5.26 13.56
N LEU A 418 14.65 -4.07 13.14
CA LEU A 418 13.73 -3.02 12.67
C LEU A 418 13.43 -3.29 11.19
N VAL A 419 12.15 -3.37 10.83
CA VAL A 419 11.72 -3.64 9.45
C VAL A 419 10.96 -2.44 8.89
N GLU A 420 11.46 -1.92 7.76
CA GLU A 420 10.86 -0.85 6.96
C GLU A 420 10.51 -1.44 5.59
N ALA A 421 9.26 -1.87 5.38
CA ALA A 421 8.92 -2.67 4.19
C ALA A 421 7.48 -2.51 3.72
N LYS A 422 7.25 -2.89 2.46
CA LYS A 422 5.93 -2.98 1.85
C LYS A 422 5.44 -4.42 1.87
N THR A 423 4.18 -4.61 2.25
CA THR A 423 3.45 -5.89 2.13
C THR A 423 2.78 -6.00 0.77
N GLY A 424 2.58 -7.24 0.29
CA GLY A 424 1.75 -7.53 -0.87
C GLY A 424 0.88 -8.75 -0.60
N THR A 425 -0.44 -8.61 -0.76
CA THR A 425 -1.38 -9.72 -0.55
C THR A 425 -2.32 -9.82 -1.75
N LEU A 426 -2.47 -11.03 -2.29
CA LEU A 426 -3.57 -11.43 -3.17
C LEU A 426 -4.09 -12.78 -2.65
N ASN A 427 -5.11 -13.35 -3.30
CA ASN A 427 -5.56 -14.69 -2.97
C ASN A 427 -4.42 -15.70 -3.13
N PHE A 428 -3.96 -16.28 -2.01
CA PHE A 428 -2.82 -17.21 -1.96
C PHE A 428 -1.49 -16.66 -2.50
N VAL A 429 -1.30 -15.35 -2.39
CA VAL A 429 0.00 -14.68 -2.56
C VAL A 429 0.25 -13.78 -1.37
N SER A 430 1.42 -13.86 -0.75
CA SER A 430 1.82 -13.00 0.36
C SER A 430 3.30 -12.70 0.21
N ASN A 431 3.63 -11.41 0.07
CA ASN A 431 4.98 -10.91 -0.11
C ASN A 431 5.33 -9.82 0.90
N LEU A 432 6.63 -9.65 1.17
CA LEU A 432 7.21 -8.58 1.98
C LEU A 432 8.54 -8.17 1.37
N ALA A 433 8.73 -6.89 1.08
CA ALA A 433 9.98 -6.38 0.50
C ALA A 433 10.32 -4.98 1.01
N GLY A 434 11.59 -4.73 1.26
CA GLY A 434 12.08 -3.47 1.81
C GLY A 434 13.42 -3.64 2.49
N TYR A 435 13.56 -3.02 3.66
CA TYR A 435 14.81 -2.92 4.40
C TYR A 435 14.65 -3.45 5.82
N ALA A 436 15.69 -4.11 6.31
CA ALA A 436 15.77 -4.57 7.68
C ALA A 436 17.10 -4.14 8.29
N ARG A 437 17.06 -3.63 9.51
CA ARG A 437 18.25 -3.40 10.32
C ARG A 437 18.29 -4.43 11.44
N GLY A 438 19.31 -5.27 11.42
CA GLY A 438 19.49 -6.34 12.40
C GLY A 438 19.96 -5.82 13.76
N PRO A 439 19.94 -6.66 14.81
CA PRO A 439 20.52 -6.33 16.12
C PRO A 439 22.03 -6.06 16.07
N ASP A 440 22.71 -6.55 15.02
CA ASP A 440 24.11 -6.26 14.70
C ASP A 440 24.33 -4.84 14.14
N GLY A 441 23.26 -4.08 13.91
CA GLY A 441 23.28 -2.75 13.32
C GLY A 441 23.40 -2.75 11.79
N ALA A 442 23.63 -3.90 11.16
CA ALA A 442 23.78 -3.99 9.71
C ALA A 442 22.43 -3.83 8.99
N GLU A 443 22.44 -3.04 7.92
CA GLU A 443 21.27 -2.75 7.10
C GLU A 443 21.24 -3.66 5.88
N ARG A 444 20.07 -4.24 5.61
CA ARG A 444 19.86 -5.23 4.57
C ARG A 444 18.69 -4.83 3.69
N ALA A 445 18.83 -4.94 2.37
CA ALA A 445 17.69 -4.96 1.46
C ALA A 445 17.20 -6.41 1.32
N PHE A 446 15.89 -6.61 1.26
CA PHE A 446 15.32 -7.96 1.16
C PHE A 446 14.03 -8.00 0.36
N ALA A 447 13.73 -9.20 -0.16
CA ALA A 447 12.44 -9.57 -0.69
C ALA A 447 12.11 -11.01 -0.28
N VAL A 448 10.92 -11.22 0.28
CA VAL A 448 10.37 -12.55 0.61
C VAL A 448 9.02 -12.67 -0.08
N MET A 449 8.91 -13.59 -1.03
CA MET A 449 7.76 -13.78 -1.91
C MET A 449 7.21 -15.18 -1.77
N VAL A 450 5.91 -15.30 -1.51
CA VAL A 450 5.25 -16.60 -1.26
C VAL A 450 3.98 -16.69 -2.09
N ALA A 451 3.85 -17.73 -2.90
CA ALA A 451 2.67 -17.92 -3.75
C ALA A 451 2.30 -19.39 -3.93
N ASP A 452 1.02 -19.72 -3.77
CA ASP A 452 0.40 -20.97 -4.26
C ASP A 452 -0.33 -20.65 -5.57
N LEU A 453 0.38 -20.84 -6.69
CA LEU A 453 -0.09 -20.44 -8.03
C LEU A 453 -1.38 -21.17 -8.46
N PRO A 454 -1.53 -22.50 -8.25
CA PRO A 454 -2.79 -23.18 -8.56
C PRO A 454 -3.99 -22.59 -7.82
N ARG A 455 -3.86 -22.34 -6.50
CA ARG A 455 -4.96 -21.75 -5.72
C ARG A 455 -5.22 -20.30 -6.07
N ARG A 456 -4.17 -19.51 -6.35
CA ARG A 456 -4.31 -18.12 -6.85
C ARG A 456 -5.09 -18.06 -8.14
N ALA A 457 -4.82 -18.96 -9.09
CA ALA A 457 -5.54 -19.03 -10.36
C ALA A 457 -7.01 -19.43 -10.16
N ALA A 458 -7.28 -20.43 -9.31
CA ALA A 458 -8.65 -20.91 -9.04
C ALA A 458 -9.54 -19.90 -8.29
N THR A 459 -8.93 -18.88 -7.66
CA THR A 459 -9.64 -17.94 -6.78
C THR A 459 -9.47 -16.48 -7.19
N GLU A 460 -8.99 -16.23 -8.41
CA GLU A 460 -8.90 -14.90 -8.98
C GLU A 460 -10.24 -14.15 -8.90
N GLY A 461 -10.18 -12.87 -8.49
CA GLY A 461 -11.33 -11.98 -8.46
C GLY A 461 -12.34 -12.23 -7.34
N GLN A 462 -12.15 -13.27 -6.53
CA GLN A 462 -12.96 -13.52 -5.34
C GLN A 462 -12.53 -12.62 -4.18
N GLU A 463 -13.50 -12.07 -3.45
CA GLU A 463 -13.25 -11.15 -2.33
C GLU A 463 -12.57 -11.85 -1.14
N LEU A 464 -13.07 -13.02 -0.74
CA LEU A 464 -12.56 -13.81 0.38
C LEU A 464 -12.75 -15.32 0.11
N PRO A 465 -11.93 -15.93 -0.76
CA PRO A 465 -12.00 -17.38 -1.01
C PRO A 465 -11.71 -18.21 0.24
N GLU A 466 -12.25 -19.44 0.26
CA GLU A 466 -12.09 -20.35 1.39
C GLU A 466 -10.60 -20.59 1.75
N GLY A 467 -10.28 -20.54 3.05
CA GLY A 467 -8.94 -20.83 3.55
C GLY A 467 -7.89 -19.72 3.36
N VAL A 468 -8.20 -18.64 2.63
CA VAL A 468 -7.23 -17.59 2.30
C VAL A 468 -6.70 -16.86 3.53
N LEU A 469 -7.55 -16.59 4.53
CA LEU A 469 -7.18 -15.86 5.75
C LEU A 469 -6.14 -16.64 6.56
N GLY A 470 -6.40 -17.93 6.81
CA GLY A 470 -5.50 -18.80 7.55
C GLY A 470 -4.18 -19.04 6.81
N TRP A 471 -4.22 -19.20 5.48
CA TRP A 471 -3.03 -19.31 4.65
C TRP A 471 -2.18 -18.03 4.72
N THR A 472 -2.80 -16.86 4.57
CA THR A 472 -2.13 -15.54 4.60
C THR A 472 -1.44 -15.30 5.94
N ALA A 473 -2.11 -15.59 7.06
CA ALA A 473 -1.52 -15.44 8.39
C ALA A 473 -0.26 -16.32 8.57
N ARG A 474 -0.27 -17.56 8.05
CA ARG A 474 0.91 -18.44 8.08
C ARG A 474 2.02 -17.95 7.15
N ALA A 475 1.68 -17.43 5.98
CA ALA A 475 2.65 -16.86 5.05
C ALA A 475 3.33 -15.60 5.62
N LYS A 476 2.58 -14.73 6.32
CA LYS A 476 3.15 -13.56 7.02
C LYS A 476 4.12 -13.96 8.15
N ARG A 477 3.79 -15.01 8.92
CA ARG A 477 4.72 -15.56 9.92
C ARG A 477 5.98 -16.14 9.29
N LEU A 478 5.86 -16.83 8.15
CA LEU A 478 7.02 -17.29 7.37
C LEU A 478 7.90 -16.12 6.95
N GLN A 479 7.32 -15.04 6.41
CA GLN A 479 8.08 -13.85 6.00
C GLN A 479 8.87 -13.23 7.15
N ARG A 480 8.21 -13.03 8.30
CA ARG A 480 8.87 -12.56 9.52
C ARG A 480 10.06 -13.46 9.88
N ASP A 481 9.84 -14.77 9.92
CA ASP A 481 10.88 -15.72 10.34
C ASP A 481 12.07 -15.71 9.37
N VAL A 482 11.83 -15.58 8.06
CA VAL A 482 12.88 -15.46 7.04
C VAL A 482 13.67 -14.16 7.21
N VAL A 483 13.00 -13.03 7.43
CA VAL A 483 13.68 -11.73 7.66
C VAL A 483 14.48 -11.76 8.95
N ALA A 484 13.93 -12.33 10.02
CA ALA A 484 14.65 -12.51 11.28
C ALA A 484 15.89 -13.40 11.12
N ALA A 485 15.78 -14.50 10.35
CA ALA A 485 16.92 -15.36 10.04
C ALA A 485 18.01 -14.63 9.26
N ALA A 486 17.65 -13.80 8.27
CA ALA A 486 18.59 -12.96 7.53
C ALA A 486 19.33 -11.95 8.40
N CYS A 487 18.72 -11.51 9.51
CA CYS A 487 19.27 -10.52 10.45
C CYS A 487 20.01 -11.15 11.64
N ALA A 488 19.97 -12.48 11.80
CA ALA A 488 20.56 -13.17 12.96
C ALA A 488 22.08 -13.41 12.85
N GLY A 489 22.70 -13.07 11.72
CA GLY A 489 24.11 -13.32 11.43
C GLY A 489 24.38 -14.78 11.09
N THR A 490 24.82 -15.04 9.86
CA THR A 490 25.39 -16.33 9.48
C THR A 490 26.88 -16.32 9.86
N GLU A 491 27.26 -17.04 10.91
CA GLU A 491 28.67 -17.43 11.12
C GLU A 491 29.17 -18.45 10.07
N GLN A 492 28.40 -18.69 9.00
CA GLN A 492 28.73 -19.65 7.94
C GLN A 492 28.27 -19.13 6.58
N ALA A 493 29.03 -18.20 6.00
CA ALA A 493 29.28 -18.23 4.57
C ALA A 493 30.75 -18.63 4.44
N GLY A 494 30.98 -19.90 4.06
CA GLY A 494 32.32 -20.39 3.80
C GLY A 494 33.00 -19.45 2.81
N VAL A 495 34.25 -19.09 3.13
CA VAL A 495 35.21 -18.53 2.19
C VAL A 495 35.13 -19.38 0.93
N LEU A 496 34.62 -18.83 -0.16
CA LEU A 496 34.81 -19.41 -1.48
C LEU A 496 36.34 -19.47 -1.68
N PRO A 497 36.91 -20.64 -2.02
CA PRO A 497 38.33 -20.70 -2.31
C PRO A 497 38.62 -19.78 -3.50
N THR A 498 39.51 -18.82 -3.26
CA THR A 498 40.28 -18.15 -4.31
C THR A 498 41.05 -19.21 -5.09
N GLU A 499 40.81 -19.23 -6.40
CA GLU A 499 41.64 -19.78 -7.48
C GLU A 499 41.79 -21.32 -7.57
N ILE A 500 41.38 -21.88 -8.71
CA ILE A 500 42.30 -22.27 -9.80
C ILE A 500 41.69 -21.82 -11.14
#